data_AF-A0AAV7Y614-F1
#
_entry.id   AF-A0AAV7Y614-F1
#
_cell.length_a   1.000
_cell.length_b   1.000
_cell.length_c   1.000
_cell.angle_alpha   90.00
_cell.angle_beta   90.00
_cell.angle_gamma   90.00
#
_symmetry.space_group_name_H-M   'P 1'
#
loop_
_entity.id
_entity.type
_entity.pdbx_description
1 polymer ?
#
loop_
_entity_poly.entity_id
_entity_poly.type
_entity_poly.pdbx_seq_one_letter_code
_entity_poly.pdbx_strand_id
1 'polypeptide(L)'
;MIFSFIAYRIFNQLKWPNESKEILFYNKDVVEIFHNYSHISSEMDLLLERGEYADQIIETSDGYKIPVSNDVLLFRLGSQQLAQKAINLSKAKEKEDVLLFLKWVYGGIIHGNIEREKVYKMCVELEIGDQFYDKLGPEGLLLDLEQAFQDEESKDFTIIVNKKRIKVHKFLLFARSNLFRGMFVSLQENNINEIKEHSSKSVQTMQIFIKSLYTDNVDLSGVKNAEQVIIELPEAFDFYQIDQKSKVFNRMKVQISDLKNPKKNKKF
;
A
#
# COMPACT_ATOMS: atom_id res chain seq x y z
N MET A 1 10.45 -30.67 -1.31
CA MET A 1 9.97 -30.77 -2.71
C MET A 1 8.44 -31.02 -2.79
N ILE A 2 7.65 -30.42 -1.88
CA ILE A 2 6.16 -30.59 -1.81
C ILE A 2 5.43 -29.23 -1.85
N PHE A 3 6.11 -28.12 -1.49
CA PHE A 3 5.53 -26.77 -1.58
C PHE A 3 5.44 -26.19 -3.00
N SER A 4 6.17 -26.76 -3.98
CA SER A 4 6.14 -26.30 -5.38
C SER A 4 4.87 -26.73 -6.13
N PHE A 5 4.10 -27.69 -5.61
CA PHE A 5 2.95 -28.26 -6.31
C PHE A 5 1.62 -27.60 -5.95
N ILE A 6 1.53 -26.94 -4.79
CA ILE A 6 0.32 -26.28 -4.31
C ILE A 6 0.16 -24.91 -4.98
N ALA A 7 1.26 -24.17 -5.16
CA ALA A 7 1.26 -22.87 -5.85
C ALA A 7 0.83 -22.98 -7.33
N TYR A 8 1.19 -24.07 -8.01
CA TYR A 8 0.82 -24.28 -9.43
C TYR A 8 -0.65 -24.69 -9.62
N ARG A 9 -1.28 -25.34 -8.62
CA ARG A 9 -2.69 -25.73 -8.70
C ARG A 9 -3.67 -24.60 -8.39
N ILE A 10 -3.30 -23.64 -7.54
CA ILE A 10 -4.18 -22.50 -7.22
C ILE A 10 -4.26 -21.53 -8.41
N PHE A 11 -3.17 -21.37 -9.17
CA PHE A 11 -3.14 -20.48 -10.34
C PHE A 11 -4.02 -20.95 -11.51
N ASN A 12 -4.30 -22.26 -11.62
CA ASN A 12 -5.03 -22.85 -12.75
C ASN A 12 -6.51 -23.18 -12.46
N GLN A 13 -7.04 -22.85 -11.27
CA GLN A 13 -8.45 -23.12 -10.91
C GLN A 13 -9.35 -21.88 -10.87
N LEU A 14 -8.79 -20.67 -11.02
CA LEU A 14 -9.58 -19.45 -11.15
C LEU A 14 -10.12 -19.30 -12.58
N LYS A 15 -11.23 -19.98 -12.87
CA LYS A 15 -12.09 -19.65 -14.02
C LYS A 15 -12.86 -18.37 -13.70
N TRP A 16 -12.31 -17.21 -14.07
CA TRP A 16 -13.10 -15.98 -14.16
C TRP A 16 -13.99 -16.01 -15.42
N PRO A 17 -15.20 -15.41 -15.38
CA PRO A 17 -16.07 -15.31 -16.55
C PRO A 17 -15.33 -14.66 -17.73
N ASN A 18 -15.46 -15.25 -18.90
CA ASN A 18 -14.75 -14.91 -20.14
C ASN A 18 -15.10 -13.53 -20.74
N GLU A 19 -15.66 -12.59 -19.98
CA GLU A 19 -16.14 -11.29 -20.49
C GLU A 19 -15.33 -10.07 -20.02
N SER A 20 -14.32 -10.23 -19.15
CA SER A 20 -13.47 -9.13 -18.66
C SER A 20 -12.08 -9.05 -19.34
N LYS A 21 -11.95 -9.53 -20.58
CA LYS A 21 -10.66 -9.54 -21.32
C LYS A 21 -10.30 -8.23 -22.02
N GLU A 22 -11.02 -7.14 -21.80
CA GLU A 22 -10.57 -5.78 -22.12
C GLU A 22 -9.87 -5.14 -20.90
N ILE A 23 -8.85 -5.82 -20.36
CA ILE A 23 -7.94 -5.21 -19.39
C ILE A 23 -6.78 -4.61 -20.19
N LEU A 24 -6.80 -3.28 -20.21
CA LEU A 24 -5.82 -2.34 -20.77
C LEU A 24 -4.37 -2.87 -20.83
N PHE A 25 -3.86 -3.09 -22.04
CA PHE A 25 -2.43 -3.11 -22.30
C PHE A 25 -1.94 -1.66 -22.44
N TYR A 26 -1.28 -1.12 -21.40
CA TYR A 26 -0.61 0.17 -21.47
C TYR A 26 0.86 0.06 -21.91
N ASN A 27 1.26 1.07 -22.66
CA ASN A 27 2.48 1.20 -23.46
C ASN A 27 3.78 1.26 -22.61
N LYS A 28 4.89 0.72 -23.16
CA LYS A 28 6.20 0.63 -22.49
C LYS A 28 6.79 1.99 -22.07
N ASP A 29 6.40 3.07 -22.72
CA ASP A 29 6.94 4.41 -22.46
C ASP A 29 6.44 5.01 -21.12
N VAL A 30 5.38 4.45 -20.52
CA VAL A 30 4.89 4.87 -19.19
C VAL A 30 5.82 4.34 -18.08
N VAL A 31 6.52 3.22 -18.32
CA VAL A 31 7.43 2.57 -17.35
C VAL A 31 8.57 3.50 -16.92
N GLU A 32 9.01 4.44 -17.76
CA GLU A 32 10.05 5.40 -17.41
C GLU A 32 9.57 6.51 -16.46
N ILE A 33 8.28 6.86 -16.48
CA ILE A 33 7.68 7.84 -15.55
C ILE A 33 7.54 7.25 -14.14
N PHE A 34 7.38 5.92 -14.03
CA PHE A 34 7.33 5.20 -12.74
C PHE A 34 8.61 5.34 -11.90
N HIS A 35 9.75 5.73 -12.50
CA HIS A 35 11.00 5.88 -11.76
C HIS A 35 11.04 7.09 -10.80
N ASN A 36 10.09 8.03 -10.91
CA ASN A 36 10.02 9.24 -10.07
C ASN A 36 9.01 9.19 -8.92
N TYR A 37 8.13 8.18 -8.85
CA TYR A 37 7.21 8.04 -7.74
C TYR A 37 7.84 7.33 -6.55
N SER A 38 7.32 7.59 -5.34
CA SER A 38 7.58 6.68 -4.23
C SER A 38 7.07 5.29 -4.61
N HIS A 39 7.76 4.25 -4.14
CA HIS A 39 7.34 2.88 -4.45
C HIS A 39 5.94 2.60 -3.89
N ILE A 40 5.59 3.22 -2.76
CA ILE A 40 4.27 3.08 -2.16
C ILE A 40 3.14 3.67 -3.01
N SER A 41 3.34 4.83 -3.64
CA SER A 41 2.35 5.38 -4.57
C SER A 41 2.07 4.43 -5.73
N SER A 42 3.11 3.80 -6.27
CA SER A 42 2.96 2.84 -7.38
C SER A 42 2.24 1.57 -6.94
N GLU A 43 2.59 1.02 -5.77
CA GLU A 43 1.95 -0.20 -5.25
C GLU A 43 0.47 0.03 -4.88
N MET A 44 0.14 1.21 -4.36
CA MET A 44 -1.25 1.58 -4.11
C MET A 44 -2.02 1.78 -5.41
N ASP A 45 -1.47 2.49 -6.39
CA ASP A 45 -2.12 2.66 -7.71
C ASP A 45 -2.40 1.30 -8.40
N LEU A 46 -1.48 0.34 -8.28
CA LEU A 46 -1.68 -1.02 -8.79
C LEU A 46 -2.87 -1.76 -8.15
N LEU A 47 -3.28 -1.44 -6.92
CA LEU A 47 -4.50 -2.00 -6.34
C LEU A 47 -5.73 -1.57 -7.14
N LEU A 48 -5.81 -0.28 -7.50
CA LEU A 48 -6.87 0.27 -8.32
C LEU A 48 -6.83 -0.32 -9.73
N GLU A 49 -5.67 -0.31 -10.38
CA GLU A 49 -5.52 -0.78 -11.77
C GLU A 49 -5.89 -2.26 -11.93
N ARG A 50 -5.61 -3.09 -10.91
CA ARG A 50 -5.90 -4.53 -10.93
C ARG A 50 -7.24 -4.88 -10.29
N GLY A 51 -7.93 -3.92 -9.67
CA GLY A 51 -9.13 -4.15 -8.87
C GLY A 51 -8.89 -5.11 -7.70
N GLU A 52 -7.66 -5.17 -7.19
CA GLU A 52 -7.32 -6.03 -6.06
C GLU A 52 -7.75 -5.38 -4.73
N TYR A 53 -8.12 -6.20 -3.75
CA TYR A 53 -8.63 -5.72 -2.44
C TYR A 53 -9.91 -4.86 -2.53
N ALA A 54 -10.61 -4.89 -3.67
CA ALA A 54 -11.87 -4.20 -3.83
C ALA A 54 -13.01 -4.93 -3.11
N ASP A 55 -13.81 -4.18 -2.37
CA ASP A 55 -15.02 -4.62 -1.66
C ASP A 55 -16.27 -3.87 -2.16
N GLN A 56 -16.09 -2.95 -3.11
CA GLN A 56 -17.16 -2.15 -3.70
C GLN A 56 -16.95 -1.93 -5.20
N ILE A 57 -18.05 -1.65 -5.90
CA ILE A 57 -18.04 -1.25 -7.31
C ILE A 57 -18.68 0.13 -7.41
N ILE A 58 -17.98 1.07 -8.04
CA ILE A 58 -18.51 2.36 -8.48
C ILE A 58 -18.98 2.20 -9.92
N GLU A 59 -20.19 2.66 -10.22
CA GLU A 59 -20.70 2.79 -11.59
C GLU A 59 -20.72 4.26 -11.98
N THR A 60 -20.12 4.60 -13.12
CA THR A 60 -19.98 5.98 -13.62
C THR A 60 -21.17 6.38 -14.49
N SER A 61 -21.30 7.66 -14.86
CA SER A 61 -22.46 8.15 -15.63
C SER A 61 -22.56 7.53 -17.03
N ASP A 62 -21.43 7.10 -17.59
CA ASP A 62 -21.27 6.38 -18.86
C ASP A 62 -21.33 4.85 -18.70
N GLY A 63 -21.74 4.36 -17.53
CA GLY A 63 -22.02 2.93 -17.28
C GLY A 63 -20.79 2.07 -16.99
N TYR A 64 -19.61 2.67 -16.85
CA TYR A 64 -18.38 1.94 -16.55
C TYR A 64 -18.35 1.51 -15.08
N LYS A 65 -17.87 0.29 -14.82
CA LYS A 65 -17.79 -0.28 -13.47
C LYS A 65 -16.34 -0.35 -13.00
N ILE A 66 -16.05 0.33 -11.89
CA ILE A 66 -14.71 0.45 -11.33
C ILE A 66 -14.71 -0.23 -9.96
N PRO A 67 -13.96 -1.32 -9.77
CA PRO A 67 -13.77 -1.94 -8.45
C PRO A 67 -12.90 -1.01 -7.57
N VAL A 68 -13.35 -0.76 -6.35
CA VAL A 68 -12.66 0.09 -5.37
C VAL A 68 -12.70 -0.54 -3.98
N SER A 69 -11.79 -0.10 -3.12
CA SER A 69 -11.68 -0.49 -1.71
C SER A 69 -12.20 0.64 -0.83
N ASN A 70 -13.22 0.37 -0.03
CA ASN A 70 -13.74 1.32 0.94
C ASN A 70 -12.69 1.68 2.00
N ASP A 71 -11.81 0.75 2.39
CA ASP A 71 -10.68 1.01 3.30
C ASP A 71 -9.75 2.10 2.74
N VAL A 72 -9.41 2.02 1.44
CA VAL A 72 -8.53 3.03 0.81
C VAL A 72 -9.23 4.37 0.67
N LEU A 73 -10.52 4.38 0.29
CA LEU A 73 -11.31 5.62 0.24
C LEU A 73 -11.40 6.28 1.63
N LEU A 74 -11.73 5.50 2.66
CA LEU A 74 -11.83 5.96 4.05
C LEU A 74 -10.48 6.52 4.52
N PHE A 75 -9.40 5.77 4.30
CA PHE A 75 -8.05 6.17 4.65
C PHE A 75 -7.66 7.52 4.04
N ARG A 76 -7.94 7.72 2.75
CA ARG A 76 -7.48 8.91 2.02
C ARG A 76 -8.36 10.12 2.23
N LEU A 77 -9.67 9.91 2.27
CA LEU A 77 -10.69 10.96 2.41
C LEU A 77 -11.00 11.29 3.87
N GLY A 78 -10.56 10.45 4.82
CA GLY A 78 -10.59 10.72 6.26
C GLY A 78 -11.93 10.46 6.95
N SER A 79 -12.99 10.10 6.22
CA SER A 79 -14.27 9.71 6.86
C SER A 79 -15.16 8.85 5.96
N GLN A 80 -16.02 8.05 6.61
CA GLN A 80 -17.00 7.21 5.92
C GLN A 80 -18.01 8.07 5.14
N GLN A 81 -18.36 9.25 5.65
CA GLN A 81 -19.27 10.17 4.98
C GLN A 81 -18.67 10.69 3.66
N LEU A 82 -17.40 11.09 3.67
CA LEU A 82 -16.71 11.55 2.46
C LEU A 82 -16.49 10.42 1.46
N ALA A 83 -16.13 9.21 1.91
CA ALA A 83 -16.05 8.04 1.05
C ALA A 83 -17.39 7.78 0.33
N GLN A 84 -18.50 7.77 1.07
CA GLN A 84 -19.82 7.56 0.50
C GLN A 84 -20.25 8.69 -0.45
N LYS A 85 -19.89 9.94 -0.13
CA LYS A 85 -20.12 11.10 -0.99
C LYS A 85 -19.32 10.99 -2.29
N ALA A 86 -18.05 10.54 -2.24
CA ALA A 86 -17.22 10.28 -3.40
C ALA A 86 -17.85 9.23 -4.33
N ILE A 87 -18.28 8.09 -3.76
CA ILE A 87 -18.98 7.04 -4.52
C ILE A 87 -20.24 7.56 -5.21
N ASN A 88 -21.03 8.38 -4.51
CA ASN A 88 -22.25 8.94 -5.09
C ASN A 88 -21.95 10.00 -6.16
N LEU A 89 -20.93 10.83 -5.94
CA LEU A 89 -20.48 11.82 -6.92
C LEU A 89 -20.03 11.14 -8.21
N SER A 90 -19.27 10.04 -8.11
CA SER A 90 -18.77 9.30 -9.27
C SER A 90 -19.88 8.79 -10.21
N LYS A 91 -21.10 8.54 -9.71
CA LYS A 91 -22.25 8.14 -10.53
C LYS A 91 -22.71 9.22 -11.51
N ALA A 92 -22.34 10.47 -11.26
CA ALA A 92 -22.68 11.62 -12.07
C ALA A 92 -21.50 12.13 -12.92
N LYS A 93 -20.38 11.38 -12.99
CA LYS A 93 -19.16 11.76 -13.71
C LYS A 93 -18.78 10.67 -14.70
N GLU A 94 -18.14 11.07 -15.80
CA GLU A 94 -17.59 10.15 -16.79
C GLU A 94 -16.42 9.36 -16.21
N LYS A 95 -16.19 8.17 -16.76
CA LYS A 95 -15.11 7.26 -16.36
C LYS A 95 -13.76 7.94 -16.22
N GLU A 96 -13.37 8.78 -17.17
CA GLU A 96 -12.06 9.43 -17.21
C GLU A 96 -11.83 10.30 -15.97
N ASP A 97 -12.83 11.11 -15.59
CA ASP A 97 -12.74 11.99 -14.43
C ASP A 97 -12.73 11.18 -13.12
N VAL A 98 -13.54 10.12 -13.04
CA VAL A 98 -13.58 9.23 -11.87
C VAL A 98 -12.25 8.48 -11.71
N LEU A 99 -11.65 7.98 -12.79
CA LEU A 99 -10.36 7.31 -12.73
C LEU A 99 -9.24 8.27 -12.33
N LEU A 100 -9.22 9.51 -12.85
CA LEU A 100 -8.25 10.52 -12.42
C LEU A 100 -8.37 10.82 -10.93
N PHE A 101 -9.60 10.97 -10.41
CA PHE A 101 -9.84 11.14 -8.99
C PHE A 101 -9.36 9.93 -8.18
N LEU A 102 -9.67 8.71 -8.60
CA LEU A 102 -9.26 7.50 -7.90
C LEU A 102 -7.74 7.29 -7.93
N LYS A 103 -7.04 7.66 -9.01
CA LYS A 103 -5.56 7.64 -9.05
C LYS A 103 -4.92 8.60 -8.04
N TRP A 104 -5.51 9.78 -7.86
CA TRP A 104 -5.11 10.69 -6.79
C TRP A 104 -5.42 10.12 -5.40
N VAL A 105 -6.57 9.50 -5.23
CA VAL A 105 -6.92 8.83 -3.97
C VAL A 105 -5.91 7.72 -3.67
N TYR A 106 -5.71 6.76 -4.56
CA TYR A 106 -4.86 5.59 -4.29
C TYR A 106 -3.37 5.94 -4.24
N GLY A 107 -2.85 6.58 -5.28
CA GLY A 107 -1.41 6.81 -5.44
C GLY A 107 -0.94 8.23 -5.07
N GLY A 108 -1.86 9.19 -4.91
CA GLY A 108 -1.51 10.61 -4.92
C GLY A 108 -1.07 11.11 -6.30
N ILE A 109 -1.24 10.31 -7.36
CA ILE A 109 -0.65 10.56 -8.68
C ILE A 109 -1.63 11.35 -9.56
N ILE A 110 -1.15 12.49 -10.10
CA ILE A 110 -1.84 13.29 -11.11
C ILE A 110 -0.79 13.87 -12.06
N HIS A 111 -1.04 13.84 -13.38
CA HIS A 111 -0.12 14.35 -14.39
C HIS A 111 -0.61 15.68 -14.99
N GLY A 112 0.20 16.73 -14.81
CA GLY A 112 -0.06 18.02 -15.44
C GLY A 112 -1.21 18.82 -14.80
N ASN A 113 -1.38 20.04 -15.30
CA ASN A 113 -2.27 21.03 -14.68
C ASN A 113 -3.75 20.78 -14.98
N ILE A 114 -4.08 20.26 -16.16
CA ILE A 114 -5.48 20.02 -16.58
C ILE A 114 -6.11 18.91 -15.72
N GLU A 115 -5.41 17.79 -15.55
CA GLU A 115 -5.87 16.70 -14.68
C GLU A 115 -6.01 17.16 -13.23
N ARG A 116 -5.05 17.96 -12.75
CA ARG A 116 -5.08 18.55 -11.41
C ARG A 116 -6.33 19.40 -11.18
N GLU A 117 -6.69 20.23 -12.16
CA GLU A 117 -7.89 21.07 -12.08
C GLU A 117 -9.16 20.22 -12.03
N LYS A 118 -9.23 19.13 -12.81
CA LYS A 118 -10.37 18.20 -12.78
C LYS A 118 -10.54 17.53 -11.42
N VAL A 119 -9.46 16.99 -10.85
CA VAL A 119 -9.51 16.36 -9.52
C VAL A 119 -9.81 17.39 -8.43
N TYR A 120 -9.26 18.60 -8.52
CA TYR A 120 -9.57 19.67 -7.57
C TYR A 120 -11.05 20.04 -7.58
N LYS A 121 -11.69 20.15 -8.75
CA LYS A 121 -13.14 20.40 -8.85
C LYS A 121 -13.95 19.30 -8.15
N MET A 122 -13.59 18.03 -8.32
CA MET A 122 -14.22 16.94 -7.56
C MET A 122 -13.98 17.09 -6.06
N CYS A 123 -12.79 17.45 -5.62
CA CYS A 123 -12.49 17.68 -4.20
C CYS A 123 -13.31 18.84 -3.60
N VAL A 124 -13.55 19.91 -4.36
CA VAL A 124 -14.43 21.01 -3.95
C VAL A 124 -15.88 20.52 -3.79
N GLU A 125 -16.40 19.75 -4.75
CA GLU A 125 -17.74 19.14 -4.65
C GLU A 125 -17.85 18.20 -3.44
N LEU A 126 -16.75 17.57 -3.04
CA LEU A 126 -16.66 16.72 -1.85
C LEU A 126 -16.46 17.48 -0.54
N GLU A 127 -16.33 18.81 -0.54
CA GLU A 127 -15.99 19.62 0.65
C GLU A 127 -14.60 19.31 1.25
N ILE A 128 -13.71 18.72 0.44
CA ILE A 128 -12.29 18.53 0.77
C ILE A 128 -11.52 19.82 0.49
N GLY A 129 -11.85 20.49 -0.63
CA GLY A 129 -11.29 21.78 -1.02
C GLY A 129 -9.77 21.78 -1.03
N ASP A 130 -9.18 22.69 -0.25
CA ASP A 130 -7.73 22.94 -0.25
C ASP A 130 -6.89 21.81 0.35
N GLN A 131 -7.48 20.93 1.16
CA GLN A 131 -6.80 19.71 1.65
C GLN A 131 -6.31 18.82 0.50
N PHE A 132 -6.87 19.00 -0.69
CA PHE A 132 -6.35 18.40 -1.92
C PHE A 132 -4.84 18.62 -2.10
N TYR A 133 -4.35 19.84 -1.86
CA TYR A 133 -2.95 20.19 -2.09
C TYR A 133 -2.01 19.57 -1.05
N ASP A 134 -2.47 19.44 0.20
CA ASP A 134 -1.72 18.77 1.27
C ASP A 134 -1.56 17.27 1.00
N LYS A 135 -2.56 16.69 0.32
CA LYS A 135 -2.65 15.26 -0.02
C LYS A 135 -2.12 14.93 -1.41
N LEU A 136 -1.66 15.92 -2.16
CA LEU A 136 -1.20 15.75 -3.54
C LEU A 136 0.20 15.14 -3.58
N GLY A 137 0.40 14.19 -4.49
CA GLY A 137 1.70 13.58 -4.74
C GLY A 137 2.08 12.47 -3.73
N PRO A 138 3.23 11.85 -3.96
CA PRO A 138 3.81 10.83 -3.07
C PRO A 138 4.00 11.29 -1.63
N GLU A 139 4.37 12.55 -1.44
CA GLU A 139 4.61 13.14 -0.12
C GLU A 139 3.33 13.22 0.70
N GLY A 140 2.23 13.68 0.09
CA GLY A 140 0.92 13.71 0.75
C GLY A 140 0.43 12.31 1.13
N LEU A 141 0.61 11.31 0.26
CA LEU A 141 0.28 9.92 0.56
C LEU A 141 1.12 9.38 1.74
N LEU A 142 2.43 9.65 1.76
CA LEU A 142 3.32 9.22 2.85
C LEU A 142 2.93 9.87 4.19
N LEU A 143 2.58 11.15 4.19
CA LEU A 143 2.11 11.83 5.40
C LEU A 143 0.83 11.19 5.97
N ASP A 144 -0.13 10.85 5.12
CA ASP A 144 -1.34 10.17 5.55
C ASP A 144 -1.05 8.75 6.06
N LEU A 145 -0.13 8.02 5.45
CA LEU A 145 0.29 6.69 5.91
C LEU A 145 1.00 6.76 7.26
N GLU A 146 1.85 7.76 7.48
CA GLU A 146 2.50 8.01 8.77
C GLU A 146 1.47 8.29 9.86
N GLN A 147 0.44 9.08 9.56
CA GLN A 147 -0.66 9.34 10.49
C GLN A 147 -1.46 8.06 10.78
N ALA A 148 -1.82 7.28 9.76
CA ALA A 148 -2.50 6.00 9.94
C ALA A 148 -1.66 5.00 10.75
N PHE A 149 -0.33 5.03 10.62
CA PHE A 149 0.52 4.18 11.46
C PHE A 149 0.40 4.54 12.95
N GLN A 150 0.14 5.79 13.31
CA GLN A 150 -0.06 6.22 14.70
C GLN A 150 -1.49 5.99 15.20
N ASP A 151 -2.46 5.88 14.30
CA ASP A 151 -3.84 5.59 14.65
C ASP A 151 -4.02 4.11 15.03
N GLU A 152 -4.38 3.84 16.28
CA GLU A 152 -4.62 2.49 16.79
C GLU A 152 -6.08 2.03 16.64
N GLU A 153 -6.99 2.96 16.34
CA GLU A 153 -8.43 2.71 16.26
C GLU A 153 -8.83 2.21 14.87
N SER A 154 -8.23 2.76 13.81
CA SER A 154 -8.49 2.34 12.42
C SER A 154 -7.84 1.03 12.00
N LYS A 155 -6.91 0.48 12.79
CA LYS A 155 -6.23 -0.78 12.48
C LYS A 155 -7.19 -1.98 12.61
N ASP A 156 -7.37 -2.69 11.50
CA ASP A 156 -8.38 -3.73 11.31
C ASP A 156 -7.82 -5.17 11.40
N PHE A 157 -6.51 -5.31 11.69
CA PHE A 157 -5.84 -6.61 11.76
C PHE A 157 -4.76 -6.69 12.82
N THR A 158 -4.48 -7.89 13.32
CA THR A 158 -3.43 -8.14 14.31
C THR A 158 -2.46 -9.24 13.88
N ILE A 159 -1.16 -8.94 13.94
CA ILE A 159 -0.09 -9.94 13.81
C ILE A 159 0.42 -10.29 15.22
N ILE A 160 0.44 -11.57 15.56
CA ILE A 160 0.89 -12.08 16.86
C ILE A 160 2.33 -12.60 16.73
N VAL A 161 3.30 -11.88 17.32
CA VAL A 161 4.73 -12.21 17.32
C VAL A 161 5.17 -12.53 18.75
N ASN A 162 5.59 -13.76 19.04
CA ASN A 162 6.03 -14.16 20.40
C ASN A 162 5.08 -13.71 21.53
N LYS A 163 3.77 -13.91 21.34
CA LYS A 163 2.66 -13.48 22.24
C LYS A 163 2.42 -11.96 22.31
N LYS A 164 3.19 -11.14 21.61
CA LYS A 164 2.91 -9.71 21.44
C LYS A 164 1.99 -9.50 20.24
N ARG A 165 1.01 -8.62 20.39
CA ARG A 165 0.05 -8.24 19.35
C ARG A 165 0.51 -6.95 18.70
N ILE A 166 0.64 -6.95 17.37
CA ILE A 166 0.93 -5.76 16.58
C ILE A 166 -0.29 -5.50 15.71
N LYS A 167 -1.00 -4.41 15.98
CA LYS A 167 -2.13 -3.99 15.15
C LYS A 167 -1.62 -3.35 13.86
N VAL A 168 -2.32 -3.55 12.75
CA VAL A 168 -1.95 -3.09 11.40
C VAL A 168 -3.19 -2.91 10.53
N HIS A 169 -3.01 -2.29 9.36
CA HIS A 169 -4.02 -2.16 8.31
C HIS A 169 -3.84 -3.27 7.26
N LYS A 170 -4.88 -4.06 6.98
CA LYS A 170 -4.82 -5.13 5.97
C LYS A 170 -4.53 -4.62 4.58
N PHE A 171 -5.21 -3.56 4.15
CA PHE A 171 -5.06 -3.02 2.79
C PHE A 171 -3.59 -2.67 2.51
N LEU A 172 -2.87 -2.14 3.51
CA LEU A 172 -1.47 -1.82 3.35
C LEU A 172 -0.63 -3.09 3.26
N LEU A 173 -0.80 -4.05 4.16
CA LEU A 173 -0.07 -5.32 4.05
C LEU A 173 -0.34 -6.03 2.70
N PHE A 174 -1.57 -5.97 2.21
CA PHE A 174 -1.99 -6.51 0.92
C PHE A 174 -1.29 -5.82 -0.25
N ALA A 175 -1.21 -4.48 -0.23
CA ALA A 175 -0.52 -3.70 -1.26
C ALA A 175 0.97 -4.06 -1.30
N ARG A 176 1.59 -4.13 -0.13
CA ARG A 176 3.05 -4.10 0.06
C ARG A 176 3.72 -5.47 0.02
N SER A 177 2.98 -6.55 0.27
CA SER A 177 3.53 -7.90 0.43
C SER A 177 2.77 -8.93 -0.39
N ASN A 178 3.46 -9.61 -1.30
CA ASN A 178 2.87 -10.70 -2.07
C ASN A 178 2.45 -11.88 -1.18
N LEU A 179 3.17 -12.13 -0.08
CA LEU A 179 2.77 -13.17 0.89
C LEU A 179 1.46 -12.80 1.58
N PHE A 180 1.36 -11.58 2.14
CA PHE A 180 0.12 -11.15 2.80
C PHE A 180 -1.03 -11.05 1.80
N ARG A 181 -0.78 -10.61 0.57
CA ARG A 181 -1.75 -10.62 -0.51
C ARG A 181 -2.36 -12.00 -0.73
N GLY A 182 -1.51 -13.01 -1.00
CA GLY A 182 -1.98 -14.38 -1.21
C GLY A 182 -2.67 -14.97 0.02
N MET A 183 -2.18 -14.63 1.22
CA MET A 183 -2.79 -15.03 2.48
C MET A 183 -4.19 -14.42 2.65
N PHE A 184 -4.37 -13.11 2.46
CA PHE A 184 -5.66 -12.46 2.64
C PHE A 184 -6.70 -12.91 1.61
N VAL A 185 -6.31 -13.13 0.36
CA VAL A 185 -7.19 -13.75 -0.65
C VAL A 185 -7.70 -15.11 -0.15
N SER A 186 -6.84 -15.91 0.49
CA SER A 186 -7.23 -17.21 1.05
C SER A 186 -8.06 -17.11 2.34
N LEU A 187 -7.95 -16.00 3.08
CA LEU A 187 -8.62 -15.79 4.37
C LEU A 187 -9.97 -15.06 4.25
N GLN A 188 -10.29 -14.46 3.10
CA GLN A 188 -11.54 -13.70 2.89
C GLN A 188 -12.79 -14.49 3.27
N GLU A 189 -12.77 -15.82 3.14
CA GLU A 189 -13.91 -16.68 3.47
C GLU A 189 -14.17 -16.83 4.98
N ASN A 190 -13.20 -16.49 5.84
CA ASN A 190 -13.21 -16.88 7.25
C ASN A 190 -13.28 -15.71 8.26
N ASN A 191 -13.40 -14.47 7.80
CA ASN A 191 -13.43 -13.26 8.67
C ASN A 191 -12.30 -13.21 9.72
N ILE A 192 -11.13 -13.73 9.38
CA ILE A 192 -9.98 -13.79 10.30
C ILE A 192 -9.36 -12.39 10.41
N ASN A 193 -9.31 -11.86 11.62
CA ASN A 193 -8.73 -10.54 11.93
C ASN A 193 -7.39 -10.62 12.69
N GLU A 194 -6.86 -11.83 12.90
CA GLU A 194 -5.54 -12.03 13.50
C GLU A 194 -4.81 -13.26 12.97
N ILE A 195 -3.48 -13.19 12.93
CA ILE A 195 -2.61 -14.32 12.56
C ILE A 195 -1.44 -14.47 13.53
N LYS A 196 -0.89 -15.68 13.61
CA LYS A 196 0.40 -15.92 14.26
C LYS A 196 1.52 -15.76 13.24
N GLU A 197 2.53 -15.00 13.64
CA GLU A 197 3.77 -14.81 12.90
C GLU A 197 4.63 -16.08 13.04
N HIS A 198 5.18 -16.59 11.93
CA HIS A 198 5.92 -17.86 11.86
C HIS A 198 7.34 -17.74 11.28
N SER A 199 7.80 -16.55 10.88
CA SER A 199 9.14 -16.31 10.31
C SER A 199 10.26 -16.32 11.37
N SER A 200 9.92 -16.61 12.63
CA SER A 200 10.86 -16.69 13.77
C SER A 200 11.61 -15.38 14.03
N LYS A 201 11.03 -14.26 13.62
CA LYS A 201 11.63 -12.93 13.77
C LYS A 201 11.34 -12.38 15.16
N SER A 202 12.26 -11.59 15.69
CA SER A 202 12.03 -10.90 16.94
C SER A 202 10.87 -9.90 16.81
N VAL A 203 10.21 -9.60 17.93
CA VAL A 203 9.13 -8.59 17.99
C VAL A 203 9.65 -7.24 17.51
N GLN A 204 10.89 -6.88 17.87
CA GLN A 204 11.51 -5.61 17.48
C GLN A 204 11.75 -5.54 15.96
N THR A 205 12.23 -6.61 15.34
CA THR A 205 12.35 -6.68 13.88
C THR A 205 11.00 -6.54 13.21
N MET A 206 9.97 -7.25 13.68
CA MET A 206 8.64 -7.17 13.07
C MET A 206 8.02 -5.77 13.20
N GLN A 207 8.23 -5.08 14.32
CA GLN A 207 7.77 -3.70 14.48
C GLN A 207 8.45 -2.74 13.49
N ILE A 208 9.77 -2.87 13.31
CA ILE A 208 10.53 -2.03 12.37
C ILE A 208 10.15 -2.36 10.92
N PHE A 209 10.03 -3.65 10.60
CA PHE A 209 9.56 -4.14 9.31
C PHE A 209 8.20 -3.55 8.97
N ILE A 210 7.20 -3.72 9.85
CA ILE A 210 5.86 -3.20 9.63
C ILE A 210 5.89 -1.67 9.49
N LYS A 211 6.59 -0.93 10.37
CA LYS A 211 6.72 0.52 10.25
C LYS A 211 7.29 0.94 8.89
N SER A 212 8.29 0.22 8.38
CA SER A 212 8.88 0.53 7.08
C SER A 212 7.91 0.35 5.91
N LEU A 213 6.86 -0.47 6.06
CA LEU A 213 5.81 -0.59 5.05
C LEU A 213 4.93 0.66 4.96
N TYR A 214 4.82 1.45 6.04
CA TYR A 214 4.09 2.72 6.07
C TYR A 214 4.95 3.91 5.63
N THR A 215 6.24 3.90 5.95
CA THR A 215 7.09 5.10 5.85
C THR A 215 8.13 5.06 4.73
N ASP A 216 8.25 3.93 4.01
CA ASP A 216 9.37 3.66 3.09
C ASP A 216 10.76 3.84 3.77
N ASN A 217 10.83 3.81 5.11
CA ASN A 217 12.04 4.11 5.87
C ASN A 217 12.29 3.09 7.00
N VAL A 218 13.57 2.83 7.25
CA VAL A 218 14.04 2.01 8.38
C VAL A 218 14.82 2.91 9.32
N ASP A 219 14.36 2.97 10.56
CA ASP A 219 15.00 3.72 11.64
C ASP A 219 15.48 2.73 12.70
N LEU A 220 16.81 2.64 12.85
CA LEU A 220 17.47 1.79 13.83
C LEU A 220 17.93 2.56 15.07
N SER A 221 17.60 3.85 15.17
CA SER A 221 17.94 4.65 16.34
C SER A 221 17.24 4.12 17.60
N GLY A 222 17.97 3.99 18.70
CA GLY A 222 17.43 3.48 19.97
C GLY A 222 17.10 1.99 20.00
N VAL A 223 17.42 1.22 18.96
CA VAL A 223 17.18 -0.23 18.90
C VAL A 223 18.17 -0.97 19.81
N LYS A 224 17.68 -1.54 20.91
CA LYS A 224 18.48 -2.29 21.90
C LYS A 224 19.31 -3.43 21.30
N ASN A 225 18.74 -4.22 20.39
CA ASN A 225 19.40 -5.38 19.77
C ASN A 225 19.64 -5.15 18.26
N ALA A 226 20.28 -4.02 17.92
CA ALA A 226 20.45 -3.61 16.53
C ALA A 226 21.09 -4.69 15.65
N GLU A 227 22.09 -5.43 16.15
CA GLU A 227 22.75 -6.50 15.39
C GLU A 227 21.79 -7.61 14.94
N GLN A 228 20.88 -8.04 15.84
CA GLN A 228 19.87 -9.05 15.52
C GLN A 228 18.89 -8.51 14.48
N VAL A 229 18.39 -7.28 14.66
CA VAL A 229 17.48 -6.64 13.70
C VAL A 229 18.12 -6.52 12.32
N ILE A 230 19.41 -6.19 12.26
CA ILE A 230 20.17 -6.06 11.01
C ILE A 230 20.23 -7.37 10.21
N ILE A 231 20.25 -8.51 10.90
CA ILE A 231 20.26 -9.84 10.27
C ILE A 231 18.83 -10.24 9.88
N GLU A 232 17.89 -10.09 10.81
CA GLU A 232 16.53 -10.57 10.66
C GLU A 232 15.68 -9.75 9.68
N LEU A 233 15.91 -8.44 9.58
CA LEU A 233 15.12 -7.54 8.75
C LEU A 233 15.23 -7.90 7.25
N PRO A 234 16.42 -8.08 6.64
CA PRO A 234 16.56 -8.64 5.30
C PRO A 234 15.72 -9.90 5.07
N GLU A 235 15.82 -10.86 6.00
CA GLU A 235 15.10 -12.12 5.91
C GLU A 235 13.59 -11.94 6.01
N ALA A 236 13.12 -10.95 6.77
CA ALA A 236 11.71 -10.59 6.82
C ALA A 236 11.24 -10.01 5.47
N PHE A 237 11.98 -9.07 4.87
CA PHE A 237 11.66 -8.55 3.53
C PHE A 237 11.58 -9.67 2.48
N ASP A 238 12.50 -10.63 2.52
CA ASP A 238 12.48 -11.79 1.64
C ASP A 238 11.30 -12.73 1.93
N PHE A 239 11.07 -13.08 3.19
CA PHE A 239 10.00 -13.98 3.62
C PHE A 239 8.62 -13.43 3.22
N TYR A 240 8.38 -12.15 3.48
CA TYR A 240 7.15 -11.45 3.14
C TYR A 240 7.10 -11.00 1.67
N GLN A 241 8.10 -11.33 0.86
CA GLN A 241 8.13 -11.09 -0.58
C GLN A 241 7.85 -9.62 -0.95
N ILE A 242 8.50 -8.71 -0.24
CA ILE A 242 8.42 -7.28 -0.51
C ILE A 242 9.27 -6.94 -1.75
N ASP A 243 8.70 -6.21 -2.71
CA ASP A 243 9.35 -5.86 -3.98
C ASP A 243 10.47 -4.81 -3.80
N GLN A 244 10.49 -4.11 -2.66
CA GLN A 244 11.34 -2.96 -2.35
C GLN A 244 12.81 -3.25 -2.02
N LYS A 245 13.37 -4.34 -2.52
CA LYS A 245 14.70 -4.83 -2.12
C LYS A 245 15.85 -3.86 -2.42
N SER A 246 15.65 -2.78 -3.19
CA SER A 246 16.74 -1.88 -3.56
C SER A 246 16.86 -0.64 -2.68
N LYS A 247 15.85 0.26 -2.59
CA LYS A 247 16.04 1.57 -1.92
C LYS A 247 16.07 1.50 -0.39
N VAL A 248 15.09 0.83 0.23
CA VAL A 248 15.03 0.66 1.70
C VAL A 248 16.24 -0.14 2.19
N PHE A 249 16.54 -1.23 1.49
CA PHE A 249 17.66 -2.10 1.80
C PHE A 249 19.03 -1.40 1.63
N ASN A 250 19.20 -0.58 0.59
CA ASN A 250 20.43 0.18 0.40
C ASN A 250 20.61 1.23 1.50
N ARG A 251 19.55 1.92 1.92
CA ARG A 251 19.59 2.85 3.07
C ARG A 251 19.95 2.12 4.36
N MET A 252 19.38 0.94 4.59
CA MET A 252 19.71 0.10 5.74
C MET A 252 21.18 -0.32 5.72
N LYS A 253 21.72 -0.76 4.57
CA LYS A 253 23.16 -1.08 4.42
C LYS A 253 24.07 0.09 4.77
N VAL A 254 23.70 1.32 4.38
CA VAL A 254 24.45 2.53 4.73
C VAL A 254 24.43 2.75 6.24
N GLN A 255 23.25 2.75 6.88
CA GLN A 255 23.12 2.91 8.34
C GLN A 255 23.91 1.85 9.12
N ILE A 256 23.90 0.60 8.64
CA ILE A 256 24.69 -0.50 9.23
C ILE A 256 26.19 -0.23 9.10
N SER A 257 26.63 0.28 7.95
CA SER A 257 28.04 0.61 7.74
C SER A 257 28.51 1.75 8.64
N ASP A 258 27.65 2.72 8.92
CA ASP A 258 27.91 3.83 9.87
C ASP A 258 27.96 3.34 11.32
N LEU A 259 27.04 2.45 11.72
CA LEU A 259 27.01 1.84 13.06
C LEU A 259 28.25 0.96 13.31
N LYS A 260 28.75 0.26 12.28
CA LYS A 260 29.97 -0.56 12.38
C LYS A 260 31.26 0.25 12.36
N ASN A 261 31.24 1.51 11.89
CA ASN A 261 32.42 2.38 11.80
C ASN A 261 32.19 3.81 12.35
N PRO A 262 31.89 3.96 13.66
CA PRO A 262 31.55 5.26 14.25
C PRO A 262 32.70 6.30 14.21
N LYS A 263 33.94 5.87 13.93
CA LYS A 263 35.14 6.73 13.91
C LYS A 263 35.37 7.49 12.59
N LYS A 264 34.64 7.19 11.51
CA LYS A 264 34.77 7.93 10.24
C LYS A 264 33.93 9.22 10.19
N ASN A 265 32.87 9.33 10.99
CA ASN A 265 31.93 10.46 10.94
C ASN A 265 32.21 11.56 11.98
N LYS A 266 33.39 11.56 12.63
CA LYS A 266 33.86 12.60 13.55
C LYS A 266 35.06 13.39 12.99
N LYS A 267 34.97 13.83 11.75
CA LYS A 267 35.87 14.86 11.20
C LYS A 267 35.04 15.92 10.50
N PHE A 268 34.52 16.87 11.27
CA PHE A 268 34.39 18.28 10.92
C PHE A 268 34.43 19.08 12.22
#